data_AF-A0AAV2SFN6-F1
#
_entry.id   AF-A0AAV2SFN6-F1
#
_cell.length_a   1.000
_cell.length_b   1.000
_cell.length_c   1.000
_cell.angle_alpha   90.00
_cell.angle_beta   90.00
_cell.angle_gamma   90.00
#
_symmetry.space_group_name_H-M   'P 1'
#
loop_
_entity.id
_entity.type
_entity.pdbx_description
1 polymer ?
#
loop_
_entity_poly.entity_id
_entity_poly.type
_entity_poly.pdbx_seq_one_letter_code
_entity_poly.pdbx_strand_id
1 'polypeptide(L)'
;NSDIAKCKAQESCSSLGGRCINKADYCNGTTNGSAKYCRGRNCQCCIPYTPPEPTCEPSPICCHSEGFFQLSGPSSQCYKFFDDRTRNWHQANHFCLAEGLRLARPYDARTLRSYIVERYGSPSFAWVYGRGNGMSIVWKDGPADFRTHISENNPLWKDGHPGTETNSTYCMYLLAEESAWKNSPEETYGVYPCYNQLFTLCELVTYVIHGG
;
A
#
# COMPACT_ATOMS: atom_id res chain seq x y z
N ASN A 1 10.17 -40.16 -16.45
CA ASN A 1 8.75 -39.78 -16.59
C ASN A 1 8.25 -39.24 -15.26
N SER A 2 8.37 -37.92 -15.05
CA SER A 2 7.76 -37.26 -13.90
C SER A 2 6.36 -36.84 -14.34
N ASP A 3 5.35 -37.62 -13.94
CA ASP A 3 3.97 -37.17 -13.99
C ASP A 3 3.85 -35.94 -13.08
N ILE A 4 3.90 -34.76 -13.68
CA ILE A 4 3.44 -33.53 -13.04
C ILE A 4 1.95 -33.77 -12.77
N ALA A 5 1.63 -34.18 -11.54
CA ALA A 5 0.26 -34.39 -11.12
C ALA A 5 -0.51 -33.08 -11.29
N LYS A 6 -1.22 -32.94 -12.42
CA LYS A 6 -2.00 -31.75 -12.72
C LYS A 6 -3.02 -31.57 -11.60
N CYS A 7 -2.87 -30.52 -10.82
CA CYS A 7 -3.78 -30.19 -9.73
C CYS A 7 -5.20 -30.05 -10.28
N LYS A 8 -6.11 -30.90 -9.81
CA LYS A 8 -7.51 -30.90 -10.28
C LYS A 8 -8.38 -30.18 -9.27
N ALA A 9 -9.09 -29.16 -9.75
CA ALA A 9 -10.07 -28.42 -8.96
C ALA A 9 -11.20 -29.32 -8.46
N GLN A 10 -11.55 -29.17 -7.18
CA GLN A 10 -12.81 -29.64 -6.62
C GLN A 10 -13.78 -28.47 -6.51
N GLU A 11 -15.07 -28.81 -6.42
CA GLU A 11 -16.17 -27.85 -6.29
C GLU A 11 -15.95 -26.83 -5.17
N SER A 12 -15.40 -27.26 -4.02
CA SER A 12 -15.10 -26.38 -2.89
C SER A 12 -14.10 -25.26 -3.21
N CYS A 13 -13.15 -25.48 -4.13
CA CYS A 13 -12.19 -24.44 -4.54
C CYS A 13 -12.82 -23.49 -5.55
N SER A 14 -13.54 -24.05 -6.52
CA SER A 14 -14.21 -23.27 -7.56
C SER A 14 -15.35 -22.42 -7.03
N SER A 15 -16.09 -22.87 -5.99
CA SER A 15 -17.17 -22.10 -5.36
C SER A 15 -16.69 -20.85 -4.63
N LEU A 16 -15.40 -20.80 -4.27
CA LEU A 16 -14.75 -19.63 -3.68
C LEU A 16 -14.07 -18.74 -4.75
N GLY A 17 -14.32 -18.98 -6.05
CA GLY A 17 -13.61 -18.31 -7.14
C GLY A 17 -12.13 -18.71 -7.25
N GLY A 18 -11.73 -19.77 -6.56
CA GLY A 18 -10.35 -20.25 -6.50
C GLY A 18 -9.97 -21.19 -7.63
N ARG A 19 -8.66 -21.31 -7.86
CA ARG A 19 -8.03 -22.26 -8.80
C ARG A 19 -7.03 -23.15 -8.08
N CYS A 20 -6.95 -24.42 -8.45
CA CYS A 20 -5.95 -25.32 -7.90
C CYS A 20 -4.60 -25.14 -8.60
N ILE A 21 -3.58 -24.90 -7.80
CA ILE A 21 -2.19 -24.71 -8.25
C ILE A 21 -1.27 -25.66 -7.47
N ASN A 22 -0.03 -25.84 -7.92
CA ASN A 22 0.94 -26.54 -7.08
C ASN A 22 1.27 -25.69 -5.85
N LYS A 23 1.67 -26.34 -4.75
CA LYS A 23 2.13 -25.66 -3.54
C LYS A 23 3.38 -24.79 -3.78
N ALA A 24 4.17 -25.14 -4.80
CA ALA A 24 5.32 -24.37 -5.23
C ALA A 24 4.94 -23.17 -6.13
N ASP A 25 3.73 -23.14 -6.68
CA ASP A 25 3.26 -22.05 -7.52
C ASP A 25 2.74 -20.89 -6.66
N TYR A 26 2.95 -19.67 -7.14
CA TYR A 26 2.48 -18.46 -6.47
C TYR A 26 0.95 -18.33 -6.56
N CYS A 27 0.35 -17.97 -5.43
CA CYS A 27 -1.05 -17.57 -5.34
C CYS A 27 -1.15 -16.08 -5.02
N ASN A 28 -1.82 -15.31 -5.88
CA ASN A 28 -2.20 -13.94 -5.57
C ASN A 28 -3.46 -13.93 -4.70
N GLY A 29 -3.37 -14.37 -3.44
CA GLY A 29 -4.50 -14.46 -2.52
C GLY A 29 -4.33 -15.46 -1.40
N THR A 30 -5.43 -15.98 -0.86
CA THR A 30 -5.40 -16.95 0.24
C THR A 30 -5.25 -18.36 -0.29
N THR A 31 -4.37 -19.16 0.33
CA THR A 31 -4.19 -20.58 -0.02
C THR A 31 -4.90 -21.50 0.96
N ASN A 32 -5.46 -22.61 0.46
CA ASN A 32 -5.98 -23.70 1.28
C ASN A 32 -5.44 -25.05 0.80
N GLY A 33 -4.60 -25.68 1.63
CA GLY A 33 -3.94 -26.95 1.34
C GLY A 33 -4.77 -28.20 1.63
N SER A 34 -6.04 -28.07 2.06
CA SER A 34 -6.89 -29.21 2.36
C SER A 34 -7.30 -29.97 1.10
N ALA A 35 -7.30 -31.31 1.20
CA ALA A 35 -7.74 -32.21 0.15
C ALA A 35 -9.24 -32.03 -0.23
N LYS A 36 -10.00 -31.27 0.57
CA LYS A 36 -11.37 -30.83 0.27
C LYS A 36 -11.47 -29.85 -0.91
N TYR A 37 -10.38 -29.13 -1.21
CA TYR A 37 -10.38 -28.08 -2.23
C TYR A 37 -9.68 -28.51 -3.52
N CYS A 38 -8.59 -29.25 -3.43
CA CYS A 38 -7.82 -29.71 -4.60
C CYS A 38 -7.47 -31.20 -4.50
N ARG A 39 -7.52 -31.92 -5.62
CA ARG A 39 -6.97 -33.28 -5.72
C ARG A 39 -5.49 -33.24 -6.09
N GLY A 40 -4.66 -33.86 -5.25
CA GLY A 40 -3.22 -34.03 -5.44
C GLY A 40 -2.43 -33.67 -4.17
N ARG A 41 -1.37 -34.44 -3.84
CA ARG A 41 -0.59 -34.25 -2.59
C ARG A 41 0.14 -32.90 -2.54
N ASN A 42 0.53 -32.39 -3.72
CA ASN A 42 1.26 -31.13 -3.88
C ASN A 42 0.37 -29.99 -4.36
N CYS A 43 -0.94 -30.11 -4.20
CA CYS A 43 -1.89 -29.12 -4.68
C CYS A 43 -2.44 -28.29 -3.52
N GLN A 44 -2.75 -27.04 -3.82
CA GLN A 44 -3.47 -26.14 -2.92
C GLN A 44 -4.45 -25.31 -3.72
N CYS A 45 -5.55 -24.94 -3.08
CA CYS A 45 -6.50 -24.01 -3.67
C CYS A 45 -5.96 -22.61 -3.48
N CYS A 46 -5.76 -21.90 -4.58
CA CYS A 46 -5.49 -20.48 -4.58
C CYS A 46 -6.80 -19.74 -4.77
N ILE A 47 -7.27 -19.09 -3.73
CA ILE A 47 -8.42 -18.18 -3.78
C ILE A 47 -7.83 -16.80 -4.07
N PRO A 48 -7.97 -16.27 -5.29
CA PRO A 48 -7.38 -14.98 -5.61
C PRO A 48 -7.94 -13.92 -4.66
N TYR A 49 -7.05 -13.09 -4.11
CA TYR A 49 -7.46 -11.86 -3.46
C TYR A 49 -8.09 -11.01 -4.55
N THR A 50 -9.40 -10.88 -4.49
CA THR A 50 -10.10 -9.81 -5.17
C THR A 50 -10.15 -8.70 -4.15
N PRO A 51 -9.44 -7.58 -4.38
CA PRO A 51 -9.67 -6.40 -3.58
C PRO A 51 -11.17 -6.15 -3.59
N PRO A 52 -11.81 -5.93 -2.43
CA PRO A 52 -13.17 -5.45 -2.42
C PRO A 52 -13.24 -4.25 -3.37
N GLU A 53 -14.18 -4.29 -4.32
CA GLU A 53 -14.43 -3.15 -5.21
C GLU A 53 -14.52 -1.88 -4.36
N PRO A 54 -13.99 -0.73 -4.84
CA PRO A 54 -14.06 0.52 -4.10
C PRO A 54 -15.52 0.79 -3.72
N THR A 55 -15.81 0.72 -2.43
CA THR A 55 -17.14 1.00 -1.90
C THR A 55 -17.26 2.51 -1.71
N CYS A 56 -18.13 3.12 -2.51
CA CYS A 56 -18.31 4.58 -2.55
C CYS A 56 -19.23 5.12 -1.45
N GLU A 57 -19.64 4.28 -0.52
CA GLU A 57 -20.41 4.71 0.66
C GLU A 57 -19.54 4.58 1.92
N PRO A 58 -19.44 5.63 2.76
CA PRO A 58 -20.24 6.85 2.78
C PRO A 58 -19.54 8.09 2.19
N SER A 59 -18.48 7.95 1.38
CA SER A 59 -17.67 9.11 0.93
C SER A 59 -17.90 9.47 -0.54
N PRO A 60 -18.98 10.21 -0.88
CA PRO A 60 -19.27 10.59 -2.26
C PRO A 60 -18.13 11.40 -2.89
N ILE A 61 -17.38 12.22 -2.14
CA ILE A 61 -16.36 13.11 -2.73
C ILE A 61 -15.21 12.32 -3.42
N CYS A 62 -14.91 11.12 -2.93
CA CYS A 62 -13.72 10.38 -3.34
C CYS A 62 -13.90 9.52 -4.58
N CYS A 63 -15.13 9.11 -4.85
CA CYS A 63 -15.44 8.30 -6.03
C CYS A 63 -15.93 9.11 -7.24
N HIS A 64 -16.30 10.39 -7.05
CA HIS A 64 -16.85 11.20 -8.15
C HIS A 64 -15.78 11.97 -8.93
N SER A 65 -14.54 12.01 -8.45
CA SER A 65 -13.42 12.72 -9.07
C SER A 65 -12.45 11.76 -9.78
N GLU A 66 -12.11 12.07 -11.02
CA GLU A 66 -11.24 11.22 -11.84
C GLU A 66 -9.87 11.00 -11.19
N GLY A 67 -9.47 9.72 -11.12
CA GLY A 67 -8.18 9.27 -10.59
C GLY A 67 -8.11 9.15 -9.07
N PHE A 68 -9.17 9.48 -8.33
CA PHE A 68 -9.24 9.21 -6.90
C PHE A 68 -9.68 7.78 -6.61
N PHE A 69 -9.22 7.27 -5.47
CA PHE A 69 -9.64 5.97 -4.95
C PHE A 69 -9.67 5.98 -3.43
N GLN A 70 -10.52 5.14 -2.87
CA GLN A 70 -10.62 4.88 -1.44
C GLN A 70 -10.41 3.38 -1.22
N LEU A 71 -9.75 3.04 -0.12
CA LEU A 71 -9.55 1.64 0.28
C LEU A 71 -10.72 1.18 1.13
N SER A 72 -11.17 -0.06 0.92
CA SER A 72 -12.12 -0.71 1.82
C SER A 72 -11.42 -1.03 3.14
N GLY A 73 -11.92 -0.48 4.25
CA GLY A 73 -11.29 -0.65 5.55
C GLY A 73 -11.78 0.37 6.58
N PRO A 74 -11.11 0.46 7.75
CA PRO A 74 -11.49 1.37 8.83
C PRO A 74 -11.26 2.85 8.50
N SER A 75 -10.54 3.16 7.43
CA SER A 75 -10.21 4.52 7.02
C SER A 75 -11.09 4.99 5.88
N SER A 76 -11.59 6.21 5.98
CA SER A 76 -12.28 6.91 4.90
C SER A 76 -11.35 7.77 4.04
N GLN A 77 -10.04 7.53 4.11
CA GLN A 77 -9.05 8.30 3.36
C GLN A 77 -9.12 8.06 1.86
N CYS A 78 -8.96 9.15 1.12
CA CYS A 78 -9.09 9.17 -0.31
C CYS A 78 -7.80 9.63 -0.94
N TYR A 79 -7.27 8.78 -1.80
CA TYR A 79 -5.95 8.93 -2.36
C TYR A 79 -6.05 9.22 -3.85
N LYS A 80 -5.01 9.86 -4.37
CA LYS A 80 -4.75 9.96 -5.80
C LYS A 80 -3.28 9.66 -6.04
N PHE A 81 -3.03 8.66 -6.86
CA PHE A 81 -1.68 8.24 -7.22
C PHE A 81 -1.31 8.86 -8.56
N PHE A 82 -0.17 9.54 -8.60
CA PHE A 82 0.36 10.21 -9.78
C PHE A 82 1.63 9.50 -10.24
N ASP A 83 1.50 8.74 -11.33
CA ASP A 83 2.54 7.98 -12.00
C ASP A 83 3.05 8.65 -13.30
N ASP A 84 2.66 9.92 -13.52
CA ASP A 84 3.03 10.71 -14.69
C ASP A 84 4.54 10.98 -14.78
N ARG A 85 5.17 11.25 -13.64
CA ARG A 85 6.61 11.43 -13.49
C ARG A 85 7.04 11.31 -12.03
N THR A 86 8.31 10.99 -11.83
CA THR A 86 8.92 11.05 -10.52
C THR A 86 9.24 12.49 -10.12
N ARG A 87 9.21 12.76 -8.81
CA ARG A 87 9.44 14.07 -8.19
C ARG A 87 10.29 13.87 -6.94
N ASN A 88 11.06 14.87 -6.54
CA ASN A 88 11.62 14.89 -5.19
C ASN A 88 10.54 15.16 -4.14
N TRP A 89 10.82 14.90 -2.86
CA TRP A 89 9.80 14.98 -1.82
C TRP A 89 9.17 16.38 -1.72
N HIS A 90 9.98 17.43 -1.88
CA HIS A 90 9.50 18.82 -1.85
C HIS A 90 8.59 19.14 -3.04
N GLN A 91 8.97 18.68 -4.23
CA GLN A 91 8.19 18.83 -5.45
C GLN A 91 6.88 18.03 -5.37
N ALA A 92 6.91 16.81 -4.85
CA ALA A 92 5.73 15.99 -4.63
C ALA A 92 4.77 16.65 -3.64
N ASN A 93 5.29 17.19 -2.53
CA ASN A 93 4.49 17.96 -1.57
C ASN A 93 3.86 19.21 -2.20
N HIS A 94 4.65 20.01 -2.90
CA HIS A 94 4.14 21.20 -3.59
C HIS A 94 3.08 20.83 -4.63
N PHE A 95 3.30 19.73 -5.37
CA PHE A 95 2.36 19.23 -6.35
C PHE A 95 1.02 18.84 -5.72
N CYS A 96 1.02 18.04 -4.64
CA CYS A 96 -0.22 17.72 -3.94
C CYS A 96 -0.95 18.98 -3.45
N LEU A 97 -0.23 19.95 -2.87
CA LEU A 97 -0.83 21.21 -2.41
C LEU A 97 -1.44 22.03 -3.55
N ALA A 98 -0.81 22.07 -4.72
CA ALA A 98 -1.33 22.76 -5.90
C ALA A 98 -2.63 22.13 -6.43
N GLU A 99 -2.80 20.81 -6.24
CA GLU A 99 -4.01 20.06 -6.57
C GLU A 99 -5.11 20.18 -5.48
N GLY A 100 -4.90 20.99 -4.43
CA GLY A 100 -5.82 21.07 -3.29
C GLY A 100 -5.80 19.84 -2.37
N LEU A 101 -4.71 19.07 -2.43
CA LEU A 101 -4.48 17.84 -1.67
C LEU A 101 -3.32 18.03 -0.68
N ARG A 102 -2.94 16.96 0.01
CA ARG A 102 -1.64 16.88 0.71
C ARG A 102 -0.92 15.59 0.32
N LEU A 103 0.38 15.51 0.59
CA LEU A 103 1.08 14.22 0.54
C LEU A 103 0.39 13.25 1.50
N ALA A 104 0.24 12.00 1.07
CA ALA A 104 -0.53 11.02 1.84
C ALA A 104 0.14 10.67 3.17
N ARG A 105 -0.68 10.51 4.20
CA ARG A 105 -0.38 9.83 5.46
C ARG A 105 -1.27 8.59 5.57
N PRO A 106 -0.84 7.43 5.06
CA PRO A 106 -1.71 6.26 5.02
C PRO A 106 -2.07 5.76 6.43
N TYR A 107 -3.37 5.64 6.74
CA TYR A 107 -3.83 4.94 7.95
C TYR A 107 -3.60 3.43 7.83
N ASP A 108 -3.86 2.86 6.66
CA ASP A 108 -3.60 1.47 6.33
C ASP A 108 -2.64 1.38 5.15
N ALA A 109 -1.33 1.47 5.43
CA ALA A 109 -0.29 1.39 4.41
C ALA A 109 -0.19 0.01 3.74
N ARG A 110 -0.62 -1.07 4.42
CA ARG A 110 -0.57 -2.42 3.87
C ARG A 110 -1.54 -2.54 2.71
N THR A 111 -2.81 -2.24 2.99
CA THR A 111 -3.88 -2.26 1.99
C THR A 111 -3.59 -1.26 0.87
N LEU A 112 -3.07 -0.08 1.21
CA LEU A 112 -2.72 0.93 0.20
C LEU A 112 -1.65 0.45 -0.75
N ARG A 113 -0.58 -0.15 -0.23
CA ARG A 113 0.49 -0.71 -1.05
C ARG A 113 -0.05 -1.77 -2.01
N SER A 114 -0.81 -2.73 -1.50
CA SER A 114 -1.39 -3.80 -2.33
C SER A 114 -2.22 -3.24 -3.47
N TYR A 115 -3.09 -2.27 -3.17
CA TYR A 115 -3.89 -1.60 -4.18
C TYR A 115 -3.02 -0.91 -5.25
N ILE A 116 -1.98 -0.17 -4.86
CA ILE A 116 -1.11 0.53 -5.81
C ILE A 116 -0.36 -0.45 -6.71
N VAL A 117 0.21 -1.53 -6.15
CA VAL A 117 0.95 -2.53 -6.92
C VAL A 117 0.06 -3.20 -7.96
N GLU A 118 -1.16 -3.60 -7.56
CA GLU A 118 -2.11 -4.27 -8.45
C GLU A 118 -2.68 -3.34 -9.52
N ARG A 119 -3.00 -2.09 -9.17
CA ARG A 119 -3.67 -1.15 -10.08
C ARG A 119 -2.70 -0.50 -11.08
N TYR A 120 -1.47 -0.23 -10.67
CA TYR A 120 -0.49 0.58 -11.40
C TYR A 120 0.78 -0.19 -11.80
N GLY A 121 0.84 -1.50 -11.57
CA GLY A 121 1.92 -2.35 -12.11
C GLY A 121 3.28 -2.15 -11.44
N SER A 122 3.31 -2.05 -10.12
CA SER A 122 4.54 -1.97 -9.31
C SER A 122 5.45 -0.76 -9.61
N PRO A 123 5.03 0.47 -9.29
CA PRO A 123 5.77 1.71 -9.56
C PRO A 123 7.04 1.93 -8.69
N SER A 124 7.58 0.89 -8.06
CA SER A 124 8.72 0.91 -7.13
C SER A 124 8.44 1.66 -5.81
N PHE A 125 8.31 2.99 -5.81
CA PHE A 125 8.17 3.78 -4.58
C PHE A 125 7.33 5.05 -4.76
N ALA A 126 6.64 5.46 -3.70
CA ALA A 126 5.87 6.70 -3.68
C ALA A 126 6.19 7.53 -2.42
N TRP A 127 6.30 8.85 -2.56
CA TRP A 127 6.46 9.73 -1.40
C TRP A 127 5.21 9.75 -0.52
N VAL A 128 5.42 9.72 0.80
CA VAL A 128 4.39 9.96 1.83
C VAL A 128 4.84 11.09 2.76
N TYR A 129 3.94 11.61 3.61
CA TYR A 129 4.16 12.88 4.31
C TYR A 129 5.13 12.84 5.51
N GLY A 130 5.86 11.75 5.68
CA GLY A 130 6.85 11.60 6.76
C GLY A 130 8.20 12.26 6.42
N ARG A 131 8.80 12.95 7.38
CA ARG A 131 10.15 13.53 7.26
C ARG A 131 10.91 13.46 8.57
N GLY A 132 12.22 13.31 8.49
CA GLY A 132 13.09 13.35 9.67
C GLY A 132 13.15 14.72 10.35
N ASN A 133 13.29 14.73 11.67
CA ASN A 133 13.47 15.94 12.48
C ASN A 133 14.82 16.00 13.24
N GLY A 134 15.70 15.02 13.04
CA GLY A 134 16.96 14.84 13.76
C GLY A 134 16.91 13.77 14.87
N MET A 135 15.72 13.38 15.30
CA MET A 135 15.50 12.36 16.34
C MET A 135 14.71 11.16 15.79
N SER A 136 13.65 11.43 15.04
CA SER A 136 12.79 10.39 14.45
C SER A 136 12.21 10.86 13.13
N ILE A 137 11.48 9.98 12.46
CA ILE A 137 10.54 10.39 11.41
C ILE A 137 9.25 10.89 12.08
N VAL A 138 8.70 11.98 11.55
CA VAL A 138 7.46 12.57 12.02
C VAL A 138 6.51 12.79 10.85
N TRP A 139 5.22 12.56 11.08
CA TRP A 139 4.17 13.06 10.19
C TRP A 139 4.10 14.58 10.31
N LYS A 140 4.12 15.30 9.18
CA LYS A 140 4.07 16.77 9.15
C LYS A 140 2.66 17.35 9.15
N ASP A 141 1.73 16.68 9.82
CA ASP A 141 0.34 17.11 9.87
C ASP A 141 0.17 18.27 10.87
N GLY A 142 -0.43 19.37 10.42
CA GLY A 142 -0.91 20.44 11.30
C GLY A 142 0.15 21.44 11.78
N PRO A 143 -0.23 22.33 12.72
CA PRO A 143 0.68 23.29 13.35
C PRO A 143 1.91 22.58 13.93
N ALA A 144 3.03 23.29 14.07
CA ALA A 144 4.32 22.71 14.47
C ALA A 144 4.27 21.83 15.75
N ASP A 145 3.28 22.06 16.60
CA ASP A 145 3.06 21.42 17.90
C ASP A 145 2.31 20.07 17.81
N PHE A 146 1.77 19.69 16.64
CA PHE A 146 0.96 18.47 16.45
C PHE A 146 1.67 17.36 15.64
N ARG A 147 2.99 17.47 15.45
CA ARG A 147 3.80 16.47 14.74
C ARG A 147 3.71 15.13 15.46
N THR A 148 3.15 14.12 14.79
CA THR A 148 3.06 12.77 15.35
C THR A 148 4.36 12.02 15.06
N HIS A 149 5.05 11.61 16.12
CA HIS A 149 6.25 10.77 16.02
C HIS A 149 5.89 9.37 15.53
N ILE A 150 6.67 8.86 14.57
CA ILE A 150 6.61 7.47 14.15
C ILE A 150 7.67 6.72 14.94
N SER A 151 7.24 5.75 15.76
CA SER A 151 8.15 4.91 16.55
C SER A 151 9.20 4.25 15.67
N GLU A 152 10.45 4.19 16.14
CA GLU A 152 11.53 3.43 15.50
C GLU A 152 11.22 1.93 15.40
N ASN A 153 10.39 1.42 16.33
CA ASN A 153 9.97 0.02 16.39
C ASN A 153 8.65 -0.23 15.63
N ASN A 154 8.23 0.70 14.76
CA ASN A 154 7.01 0.51 13.97
C ASN A 154 7.20 -0.70 13.03
N PRO A 155 6.34 -1.74 13.10
CA PRO A 155 6.47 -2.96 12.29
C PRO A 155 6.27 -2.73 10.79
N LEU A 156 5.86 -1.51 10.39
CA LEU A 156 5.75 -1.12 8.99
C LEU A 156 7.09 -0.68 8.40
N TRP A 157 8.13 -0.46 9.20
CA TRP A 157 9.45 -0.16 8.67
C TRP A 157 10.06 -1.37 7.99
N LYS A 158 10.65 -1.11 6.82
CA LYS A 158 11.58 -2.03 6.19
C LYS A 158 12.79 -2.24 7.09
N ASP A 159 13.32 -3.46 7.09
CA ASP A 159 14.52 -3.83 7.83
C ASP A 159 15.63 -2.77 7.68
N GLY A 160 16.11 -2.27 8.83
CA GLY A 160 17.15 -1.23 8.91
C GLY A 160 16.64 0.21 8.88
N HIS A 161 15.35 0.46 8.63
CA HIS A 161 14.76 1.80 8.67
C HIS A 161 13.99 2.07 9.98
N PRO A 162 13.87 3.35 10.41
CA PRO A 162 14.55 4.50 9.82
C PRO A 162 16.04 4.55 10.20
N GLY A 163 16.53 3.67 11.07
CA GLY A 163 17.93 3.61 11.47
C GLY A 163 18.45 4.97 11.94
N THR A 164 19.59 5.40 11.40
CA THR A 164 20.17 6.73 11.65
C THR A 164 19.67 7.81 10.67
N GLU A 165 18.80 7.45 9.73
CA GLU A 165 18.29 8.30 8.65
C GLU A 165 17.10 9.16 9.11
N THR A 166 17.24 9.79 10.27
CA THR A 166 16.17 10.54 10.94
C THR A 166 16.31 12.05 10.86
N ASN A 167 17.36 12.56 10.22
CA ASN A 167 17.58 14.00 10.07
C ASN A 167 16.70 14.63 8.96
N SER A 168 16.69 15.96 8.87
CA SER A 168 15.80 16.67 7.95
C SER A 168 16.07 16.47 6.45
N THR A 169 17.17 15.82 6.06
CA THR A 169 17.45 15.46 4.66
C THR A 169 16.81 14.14 4.25
N TYR A 170 16.21 13.39 5.18
CA TYR A 170 15.55 12.12 4.91
C TYR A 170 14.03 12.23 4.99
N CYS A 171 13.38 11.61 4.02
CA CYS A 171 11.95 11.64 3.78
C CYS A 171 11.42 10.22 3.63
N MET A 172 10.20 10.01 4.09
CA MET A 172 9.56 8.70 4.15
C MET A 172 8.87 8.38 2.84
N TYR A 173 9.00 7.14 2.38
CA TYR A 173 8.32 6.62 1.20
C TYR A 173 7.52 5.37 1.54
N LEU A 174 6.48 5.13 0.74
CA LEU A 174 5.76 3.87 0.66
C LEU A 174 6.48 2.97 -0.34
N LEU A 175 6.83 1.75 0.09
CA LEU A 175 7.31 0.69 -0.79
C LEU A 175 6.16 0.24 -1.68
N ALA A 176 6.26 0.41 -2.99
CA ALA A 176 5.28 -0.05 -3.97
C ALA A 176 5.92 -0.94 -5.04
N GLU A 177 7.00 -1.64 -4.66
CA GLU A 177 7.74 -2.57 -5.50
C GLU A 177 7.24 -4.01 -5.26
N GLU A 178 6.94 -4.75 -6.33
CA GLU A 178 6.42 -6.11 -6.28
C GLU A 178 7.36 -7.08 -5.57
N SER A 179 8.68 -6.95 -5.77
CA SER A 179 9.69 -7.81 -5.15
C SER A 179 9.69 -7.65 -3.62
N ALA A 180 9.66 -6.40 -3.14
CA ALA A 180 9.62 -6.08 -1.72
C ALA A 180 8.30 -6.50 -1.08
N TRP A 181 7.18 -6.32 -1.79
CA TRP A 181 5.88 -6.80 -1.35
C TRP A 181 5.83 -8.32 -1.19
N LYS A 182 6.42 -9.09 -2.12
CA LYS A 182 6.46 -10.56 -2.08
C LYS A 182 7.30 -11.11 -0.92
N ASN A 183 8.44 -10.48 -0.65
CA ASN A 183 9.39 -10.98 0.36
C ASN A 183 9.06 -10.46 1.76
N SER A 184 8.56 -9.22 1.85
CA SER A 184 8.25 -8.54 3.10
C SER A 184 6.87 -7.85 3.00
N PRO A 185 5.77 -8.63 3.02
CA PRO A 185 4.40 -8.10 2.93
C PRO A 185 4.03 -7.25 4.14
N GLU A 186 4.83 -7.29 5.21
CA GLU A 186 4.62 -6.48 6.39
C GLU A 186 5.40 -5.14 6.39
N GLU A 187 6.43 -5.01 5.57
CA GLU A 187 7.30 -3.83 5.56
C GLU A 187 6.85 -2.87 4.45
N THR A 188 6.22 -1.76 4.81
CA THR A 188 5.59 -0.84 3.84
C THR A 188 6.29 0.49 3.73
N TYR A 189 7.15 0.83 4.69
CA TYR A 189 7.81 2.13 4.76
C TYR A 189 9.33 2.02 4.76
N GLY A 190 9.96 2.98 4.13
CA GLY A 190 11.39 3.23 4.28
C GLY A 190 11.65 4.72 4.26
N VAL A 191 12.92 5.09 4.37
CA VAL A 191 13.33 6.49 4.23
C VAL A 191 14.44 6.61 3.19
N TYR A 192 14.39 7.70 2.43
CA TYR A 192 15.40 8.06 1.45
C TYR A 192 15.75 9.54 1.58
N PRO A 193 16.93 9.96 1.07
CA PRO A 193 17.20 11.37 0.94
C PRO A 193 16.09 12.07 0.16
N CYS A 194 15.59 13.20 0.68
CA CYS A 194 14.44 13.92 0.16
C CYS A 194 14.62 14.40 -1.29
N TYR A 195 15.87 14.44 -1.81
CA TYR A 195 16.20 14.82 -3.18
C TYR A 195 16.00 13.68 -4.20
N ASN A 196 15.82 12.43 -3.76
CA ASN A 196 15.57 11.29 -4.63
C ASN A 196 14.26 11.49 -5.41
N GLN A 197 14.14 10.86 -6.58
CA GLN A 197 12.98 11.01 -7.45
C GLN A 197 12.06 9.78 -7.33
N LEU A 198 10.88 9.95 -6.71
CA LEU A 198 9.88 8.89 -6.54
C LEU A 198 8.51 9.35 -7.07
N PHE A 199 7.55 8.44 -7.22
CA PHE A 199 6.19 8.81 -7.59
C PHE A 199 5.47 9.54 -6.46
N THR A 200 4.33 10.16 -6.79
CA THR A 200 3.61 11.03 -5.87
C THR A 200 2.29 10.40 -5.46
N LEU A 201 2.11 10.22 -4.16
CA LEU A 201 0.86 9.76 -3.57
C LEU A 201 0.28 10.89 -2.73
N CYS A 202 -0.86 11.42 -3.18
CA CYS A 202 -1.58 12.46 -2.49
C CYS A 202 -2.83 11.89 -1.80
N GLU A 203 -3.33 12.61 -0.80
CA GLU A 203 -4.65 12.36 -0.20
C GLU A 203 -5.48 13.64 -0.13
N LEU A 204 -6.80 13.47 -0.19
CA LEU A 204 -7.78 14.52 0.05
C LEU A 204 -7.93 14.76 1.55
N VAL A 205 -7.77 16.01 1.99
CA VAL A 205 -8.02 16.41 3.39
C VAL A 205 -9.49 16.81 3.52
N THR A 206 -10.32 15.92 4.06
CA THR A 206 -11.67 16.30 4.46
C THR A 206 -11.59 17.00 5.82
N TYR A 207 -11.67 18.34 5.81
CA TYR A 207 -11.89 19.07 7.05
C TYR A 207 -13.31 18.73 7.52
N VAL A 208 -13.42 18.01 8.63
CA VAL A 208 -14.69 17.95 9.36
C VAL A 208 -14.93 19.37 9.86
N ILE A 209 -15.77 20.13 9.15
CA ILE A 209 -16.31 21.37 9.69
C ILE A 209 -17.19 20.91 10.85
N HIS A 210 -16.66 20.98 12.07
CA HIS A 210 -17.50 21.00 13.26
C HIS A 210 -18.33 22.28 13.15
N GLY A 211 -19.52 22.15 12.55
CA GLY A 211 -20.45 23.25 12.39
C GLY A 211 -20.94 23.74 13.75
N GLY A 212 -20.90 25.06 13.90
CA GLY A 212 -21.86 25.92 14.62
C GLY A 212 -22.24 25.54 16.04
#